data_AF-A0A7K4GM13-F1
#
_entry.id   AF-A0A7K4GM13-F1
#
_cell.length_a   1.000
_cell.length_b   1.000
_cell.length_c   1.000
_cell.angle_alpha   90.00
_cell.angle_beta   90.00
_cell.angle_gamma   90.00
#
_symmetry.space_group_name_H-M   'P 1'
#
loop_
_entity.id
_entity.type
_entity.pdbx_description
1 polymer ?
#
loop_
_entity_poly.entity_id
_entity_poly.type
_entity_poly.pdbx_seq_one_letter_code
_entity_poly.pdbx_strand_id
1 'polypeptide(L)'
;MSKNIRDYEFRSNPKEITYLDDEPLKLDKDFVFFHNKIKFRKELTRLQLLFKEFTNYSLLASGIRDSYLKEEYSEKFFIVIFTSNQIIKDANQMIDPHKDTNFKPGCFYLESTPNYLLLLAKDMEGLTSGIDTLDDIFTQTFELYIEQNDLEDYIKIKRFKLFNCTE
;
A
#
# COMPACT_ATOMS: atom_id res chain seq x y z
N MET A 1 -3.60 -9.70 21.72
CA MET A 1 -3.07 -9.11 20.48
C MET A 1 -1.86 -9.93 20.04
N SER A 2 -1.74 -10.21 18.74
CA SER A 2 -0.53 -10.85 18.18
C SER A 2 0.70 -10.02 18.56
N LYS A 3 1.82 -10.65 18.94
CA LYS A 3 3.05 -9.92 19.32
C LYS A 3 3.63 -9.12 18.16
N ASN A 4 3.24 -9.46 16.93
CA ASN A 4 3.85 -8.97 15.70
C ASN A 4 2.98 -7.89 15.03
N ILE A 5 2.03 -7.28 15.76
CA ILE A 5 1.12 -6.24 15.25
C ILE A 5 1.06 -5.11 16.27
N ARG A 6 1.63 -3.96 15.90
CA ARG A 6 1.63 -2.71 16.70
C ARG A 6 1.22 -1.53 15.83
N ASP A 7 0.80 -0.45 16.48
CA ASP A 7 0.55 0.82 15.80
C ASP A 7 1.88 1.36 15.25
N TYR A 8 1.80 2.13 14.17
CA TYR A 8 2.94 2.68 13.45
C TYR A 8 3.31 4.05 14.02
N GLU A 9 4.61 4.29 14.19
CA GLU A 9 5.15 5.57 14.60
C GLU A 9 5.60 6.35 13.36
N PHE A 10 4.99 7.51 13.09
CA PHE A 10 5.32 8.31 11.91
C PHE A 10 6.22 9.48 12.29
N ARG A 11 7.20 9.80 11.43
CA ARG A 11 8.09 10.96 11.61
C ARG A 11 7.31 12.27 11.69
N SER A 12 6.24 12.37 10.89
CA SER A 12 5.22 13.41 11.00
C SER A 12 3.86 12.72 11.10
N ASN A 13 3.04 13.11 12.07
CA ASN A 13 1.75 12.48 12.26
C ASN A 13 0.87 12.71 11.02
N PRO A 14 0.24 11.66 10.49
CA PRO A 14 -0.74 11.84 9.41
C PRO A 14 -1.90 12.68 9.93
N LYS A 15 -2.55 13.42 9.04
CA LYS A 15 -3.77 14.18 9.37
C LYS A 15 -4.83 13.29 10.01
N GLU A 16 -5.02 12.10 9.46
CA GLU A 16 -5.94 11.11 10.00
C GLU A 16 -5.34 9.70 9.86
N ILE A 17 -5.44 8.92 10.94
CA ILE A 17 -5.18 7.49 10.92
C ILE A 17 -6.18 6.76 11.81
N THR A 18 -6.68 5.64 11.33
CA THR A 18 -7.58 4.74 12.07
C THR A 18 -7.09 3.33 11.92
N TYR A 19 -6.84 2.66 13.04
CA TYR A 19 -6.53 1.23 13.09
C TYR A 19 -7.81 0.43 13.27
N LEU A 20 -7.87 -0.75 12.63
CA LEU A 20 -9.02 -1.64 12.70
C LEU A 20 -8.62 -2.95 13.38
N ASP A 21 -9.39 -3.39 14.38
CA ASP A 21 -9.16 -4.61 15.15
C ASP A 21 -9.73 -5.86 14.44
N ASP A 22 -9.33 -6.06 13.18
CA ASP A 22 -9.74 -7.18 12.34
C ASP A 22 -8.52 -7.99 11.84
N GLU A 23 -8.75 -9.02 11.01
CA GLU A 23 -7.67 -9.83 10.41
C GLU A 23 -6.65 -8.95 9.65
N PRO A 24 -5.34 -9.14 9.88
CA PRO A 24 -4.31 -8.38 9.19
C PRO A 24 -4.20 -8.78 7.72
N LEU A 25 -3.58 -7.92 6.91
CA LEU A 25 -3.09 -8.33 5.59
C LEU A 25 -1.96 -9.34 5.79
N LYS A 26 -2.07 -10.51 5.16
CA LYS A 26 -1.02 -11.53 5.14
C LYS A 26 -0.26 -11.43 3.84
N LEU A 27 0.91 -10.83 3.94
CA LEU A 27 1.78 -10.53 2.84
C LEU A 27 2.72 -11.71 2.58
N ASP A 28 2.69 -12.24 1.37
CA ASP A 28 3.57 -13.32 0.94
C ASP A 28 4.27 -12.97 -0.39
N LYS A 29 5.03 -13.94 -0.91
CA LYS A 29 5.80 -13.82 -2.15
C LYS A 29 4.95 -13.67 -3.42
N ASP A 30 3.64 -13.95 -3.37
CA ASP A 30 2.75 -13.90 -4.53
C ASP A 30 2.16 -12.49 -4.74
N PHE A 31 2.44 -11.56 -3.83
CA PHE A 31 2.04 -10.16 -3.94
C PHE A 31 2.82 -9.42 -5.03
N VAL A 32 2.15 -8.44 -5.63
CA VAL A 32 2.65 -7.60 -6.72
C VAL A 32 2.19 -6.17 -6.50
N PHE A 33 3.06 -5.20 -6.74
CA PHE A 33 2.69 -3.79 -6.79
C PHE A 33 2.07 -3.47 -8.15
N PHE A 34 0.74 -3.38 -8.20
CA PHE A 34 0.03 -2.96 -9.38
C PHE A 34 -0.13 -1.45 -9.44
N HIS A 35 -0.01 -0.86 -10.62
CA HIS A 35 -0.13 0.58 -10.81
C HIS A 35 -0.89 0.96 -12.08
N ASN A 36 -1.55 2.11 -12.11
CA ASN A 36 -2.26 2.58 -13.32
C ASN A 36 -1.41 3.47 -14.25
N LYS A 37 -0.25 3.99 -13.84
CA LYS A 37 0.65 4.77 -14.72
C LYS A 37 2.09 4.24 -14.70
N ILE A 38 2.69 4.07 -15.87
CA ILE A 38 4.06 3.57 -16.04
C ILE A 38 5.11 4.41 -15.28
N LYS A 39 4.91 5.73 -15.18
CA LYS A 39 5.86 6.63 -14.53
C LYS A 39 6.08 6.33 -13.04
N PHE A 40 5.20 5.57 -12.40
CA PHE A 40 5.32 5.20 -10.98
C PHE A 40 6.35 4.11 -10.71
N ARG A 41 6.80 3.38 -11.74
CA ARG A 41 7.70 2.24 -11.60
C ARG A 41 9.00 2.57 -10.86
N LYS A 42 9.51 3.80 -10.99
CA LYS A 42 10.71 4.26 -10.28
C LYS A 42 10.46 4.37 -8.77
N GLU A 43 9.35 4.98 -8.36
CA GLU A 43 8.98 5.12 -6.95
C GLU A 43 8.76 3.75 -6.30
N LEU A 44 8.10 2.84 -7.00
CA LEU A 44 7.86 1.47 -6.52
C LEU A 44 9.14 0.64 -6.41
N THR A 45 10.19 0.97 -7.15
CA THR A 45 11.48 0.26 -7.07
C THR A 45 12.06 0.33 -5.66
N ARG A 46 11.87 1.44 -4.94
CA ARG A 46 12.35 1.56 -3.54
C ARG A 46 11.66 0.55 -2.63
N LEU A 47 10.33 0.45 -2.71
CA LEU A 47 9.56 -0.54 -1.96
C LEU A 47 9.97 -1.97 -2.34
N GLN A 48 10.16 -2.26 -3.63
CA GLN A 48 10.62 -3.59 -4.07
C GLN A 48 12.00 -3.96 -3.50
N LEU A 49 12.92 -3.01 -3.41
CA LEU A 49 14.25 -3.21 -2.83
C LEU A 49 14.17 -3.46 -1.32
N LEU A 50 13.37 -2.67 -0.60
CA LEU A 50 13.11 -2.86 0.82
C LEU A 50 12.66 -4.31 1.09
N PHE A 51 11.64 -4.78 0.37
CA PHE A 51 11.18 -6.16 0.50
C PHE A 51 12.26 -7.19 0.19
N LYS A 52 13.07 -6.97 -0.85
CA LYS A 52 14.14 -7.88 -1.21
C LYS A 52 15.18 -8.00 -0.10
N GLU A 53 15.52 -6.89 0.54
CA GLU A 53 16.49 -6.87 1.65
C GLU A 53 16.00 -7.70 2.85
N PHE A 54 14.70 -7.63 3.16
CA PHE A 54 14.14 -8.31 4.33
C PHE A 54 13.68 -9.74 4.07
N THR A 55 13.16 -10.02 2.88
CA THR A 55 12.48 -11.30 2.57
C THR A 55 13.27 -12.19 1.60
N ASN A 56 14.34 -11.65 1.02
CA ASN A 56 15.18 -12.31 0.01
C ASN A 56 14.46 -12.70 -1.30
N TYR A 57 13.24 -12.21 -1.53
CA TYR A 57 12.55 -12.30 -2.81
C TYR A 57 12.21 -10.92 -3.37
N SER A 58 12.22 -10.81 -4.70
CA SER A 58 11.93 -9.55 -5.39
C SER A 58 10.47 -9.50 -5.78
N LEU A 59 9.71 -8.60 -5.16
CA LEU A 59 8.35 -8.30 -5.59
C LEU A 59 8.36 -7.69 -6.98
N LEU A 60 7.30 -7.95 -7.75
CA LEU A 60 7.12 -7.37 -9.07
C LEU A 60 6.33 -6.07 -8.99
N ALA A 61 6.54 -5.19 -9.98
CA ALA A 61 5.72 -4.02 -10.23
C ALA A 61 5.13 -4.15 -11.64
N SER A 62 3.80 -4.05 -11.75
CA SER A 62 3.08 -4.32 -12.99
C SER A 62 1.97 -3.29 -13.23
N GLY A 63 1.67 -3.03 -14.50
CA GLY A 63 0.48 -2.26 -14.86
C GLY A 63 -0.80 -3.03 -14.52
N ILE A 64 -1.83 -2.31 -14.05
CA ILE A 64 -3.20 -2.86 -14.00
C ILE A 64 -3.71 -2.98 -15.44
N ARG A 65 -4.32 -4.11 -15.79
CA ARG A 65 -4.90 -4.29 -17.13
C ARG A 65 -6.13 -3.40 -17.29
N ASP A 66 -6.32 -2.82 -18.46
CA ASP A 66 -7.47 -1.95 -18.76
C ASP A 66 -8.82 -2.64 -18.51
N SER A 67 -8.91 -3.96 -18.68
CA SER A 67 -10.12 -4.72 -18.38
C SER A 67 -10.45 -4.85 -16.89
N TYR A 68 -9.51 -4.55 -15.99
CA TYR A 68 -9.69 -4.64 -14.54
C TYR A 68 -9.92 -3.28 -13.87
N LEU A 69 -9.64 -2.19 -14.58
CA LEU A 69 -9.72 -0.83 -14.06
C LEU A 69 -10.50 0.07 -15.02
N LYS A 70 -11.61 0.63 -14.55
CA LYS A 70 -12.37 1.61 -15.32
C LYS A 70 -11.54 2.86 -15.58
N GLU A 71 -11.68 3.40 -16.78
CA GLU A 71 -11.00 4.62 -17.22
C GLU A 71 -11.27 5.80 -16.27
N GLU A 72 -12.51 5.96 -15.79
CA GLU A 72 -12.91 7.01 -14.85
C GLU A 72 -12.04 7.08 -13.59
N TYR A 73 -11.63 5.92 -13.05
CA TYR A 73 -10.74 5.87 -11.88
C TYR A 73 -9.30 6.21 -12.27
N SER A 74 -8.85 5.76 -13.44
CA SER A 74 -7.49 6.03 -13.93
C SER A 74 -7.26 7.50 -14.30
N GLU A 75 -8.31 8.21 -14.70
CA GLU A 75 -8.28 9.65 -14.92
C GLU A 75 -8.33 10.43 -13.61
N LYS A 76 -9.11 9.94 -12.63
CA LYS A 76 -9.32 10.64 -11.37
C LYS A 76 -8.15 10.49 -10.39
N PHE A 77 -7.53 9.31 -10.35
CA PHE A 77 -6.56 8.93 -9.33
C PHE A 77 -5.25 8.41 -9.91
N PHE A 78 -4.19 8.65 -9.16
CA PHE A 78 -2.97 7.85 -9.23
C PHE A 78 -3.15 6.68 -8.26
N ILE A 79 -3.02 5.47 -8.79
CA ILE A 79 -3.44 4.25 -8.11
C ILE A 79 -2.24 3.31 -8.01
N VAL A 80 -1.98 2.85 -6.79
CA VAL A 80 -1.14 1.69 -6.51
C VAL A 80 -1.95 0.70 -5.67
N ILE A 81 -2.00 -0.55 -6.09
CA ILE A 81 -2.65 -1.65 -5.36
C ILE A 81 -1.61 -2.72 -5.13
N PHE A 82 -1.39 -3.09 -3.89
CA PHE A 82 -0.51 -4.16 -3.50
C PHE A 82 -1.32 -5.38 -3.09
N THR A 83 -1.33 -6.39 -3.96
CA THR A 83 -2.16 -7.59 -3.83
C THR A 83 -1.67 -8.70 -4.77
N SER A 84 -2.36 -9.83 -4.83
CA SER A 84 -2.03 -10.94 -5.74
C SER A 84 -2.64 -10.78 -7.14
N ASN A 85 -2.14 -11.55 -8.10
CA ASN A 85 -2.67 -11.61 -9.47
C ASN A 85 -4.15 -12.07 -9.56
N GLN A 86 -4.65 -12.78 -8.54
CA GLN A 86 -6.04 -13.20 -8.50
C GLN A 86 -6.95 -12.06 -8.07
N ILE A 87 -6.57 -11.36 -7.01
CA ILE A 87 -7.38 -10.32 -6.36
C ILE A 87 -7.42 -9.03 -7.19
N ILE A 88 -6.35 -8.70 -7.92
CA ILE A 88 -6.30 -7.49 -8.75
C ILE A 88 -7.40 -7.42 -9.83
N LYS A 89 -8.02 -8.55 -10.19
CA LYS A 89 -9.16 -8.59 -11.12
C LYS A 89 -10.35 -7.78 -10.61
N ASP A 90 -10.44 -7.60 -9.29
CA ASP A 90 -11.49 -6.83 -8.61
C ASP A 90 -11.05 -5.39 -8.28
N ALA A 91 -10.02 -4.85 -8.95
CA ALA A 91 -9.49 -3.50 -8.68
C ALA A 91 -10.56 -2.41 -8.63
N ASN A 92 -11.57 -2.47 -9.51
CA ASN A 92 -12.71 -1.55 -9.47
C ASN A 92 -13.46 -1.56 -8.15
N GLN A 93 -13.67 -2.73 -7.53
CA GLN A 93 -14.38 -2.86 -6.26
C GLN A 93 -13.57 -2.25 -5.10
N MET A 94 -12.23 -2.30 -5.18
CA MET A 94 -11.35 -1.70 -4.18
C MET A 94 -11.41 -0.16 -4.21
N ILE A 95 -11.71 0.42 -5.37
CA ILE A 95 -11.69 1.88 -5.60
C ILE A 95 -13.10 2.49 -5.52
N ASP A 96 -14.16 1.73 -5.85
CA ASP A 96 -15.54 2.23 -5.86
C ASP A 96 -15.98 2.96 -4.58
N PRO A 97 -15.59 2.51 -3.36
CA PRO A 97 -15.89 3.23 -2.12
C PRO A 97 -15.33 4.66 -2.07
N HIS A 98 -14.29 4.93 -2.87
CA HIS A 98 -13.58 6.21 -2.93
C HIS A 98 -13.94 7.03 -4.17
N LYS A 99 -14.87 6.55 -5.01
CA LYS A 99 -15.18 7.16 -6.31
C LYS A 99 -15.64 8.61 -6.23
N ASP A 100 -16.25 9.02 -5.12
CA ASP A 100 -16.75 10.38 -4.92
C ASP A 100 -15.76 11.26 -4.14
N THR A 101 -14.68 10.66 -3.60
CA THR A 101 -13.64 11.39 -2.87
C THR A 101 -12.90 12.35 -3.78
N ASN A 102 -12.73 13.60 -3.35
CA ASN A 102 -11.99 14.61 -4.11
C ASN A 102 -10.72 15.00 -3.37
N PHE A 103 -9.62 14.31 -3.67
CA PHE A 103 -8.31 14.62 -3.10
C PHE A 103 -7.78 15.96 -3.63
N LYS A 104 -7.29 16.79 -2.71
CA LYS A 104 -6.51 17.97 -3.09
C LYS A 104 -5.14 17.52 -3.63
N PRO A 105 -4.50 18.35 -4.48
CA PRO A 105 -3.10 18.15 -4.86
C PRO A 105 -2.21 17.91 -3.63
N GLY A 106 -1.20 17.03 -3.76
CA GLY A 106 -0.32 16.64 -2.66
C GLY A 106 -0.93 15.70 -1.61
N CYS A 107 -2.24 15.44 -1.65
CA CYS A 107 -2.90 14.52 -0.73
C CYS A 107 -2.92 13.07 -1.24
N PHE A 108 -2.90 12.15 -0.30
CA PHE A 108 -3.03 10.72 -0.54
C PHE A 108 -3.86 10.03 0.54
N TYR A 109 -4.33 8.84 0.18
CA TYR A 109 -5.07 7.94 1.05
C TYR A 109 -4.47 6.54 0.94
N LEU A 110 -4.22 5.92 2.09
CA LEU A 110 -3.80 4.54 2.22
C LEU A 110 -4.87 3.73 2.95
N GLU A 111 -5.09 2.50 2.49
CA GLU A 111 -5.97 1.54 3.15
C GLU A 111 -5.38 0.14 3.09
N SER A 112 -5.33 -0.52 4.24
CA SER A 112 -4.99 -1.94 4.34
C SER A 112 -6.23 -2.74 4.72
N THR A 113 -6.49 -3.78 3.92
CA THR A 113 -7.51 -4.80 4.15
C THR A 113 -6.84 -6.17 4.26
N PRO A 114 -7.55 -7.25 4.61
CA PRO A 114 -6.96 -8.59 4.62
C PRO A 114 -6.44 -9.05 3.25
N ASN A 115 -6.89 -8.43 2.15
CA ASN A 115 -6.65 -8.88 0.78
C ASN A 115 -5.73 -7.97 -0.03
N TYR A 116 -5.64 -6.68 0.34
CA TYR A 116 -4.86 -5.71 -0.41
C TYR A 116 -4.44 -4.53 0.46
N LEU A 117 -3.40 -3.85 0.00
CA LEU A 117 -3.10 -2.48 0.38
C LEU A 117 -3.35 -1.55 -0.83
N LEU A 118 -4.07 -0.46 -0.61
CA LEU A 118 -4.45 0.52 -1.63
C LEU A 118 -3.81 1.86 -1.30
N LEU A 119 -3.22 2.50 -2.32
CA LEU A 119 -2.78 3.89 -2.32
C LEU A 119 -3.50 4.64 -3.43
N LEU A 120 -4.22 5.68 -3.05
CA LEU A 120 -4.84 6.64 -3.95
C LEU A 120 -4.23 8.02 -3.73
N ALA A 121 -3.88 8.71 -4.81
CA ALA A 121 -3.41 10.09 -4.76
C ALA A 121 -4.01 10.91 -5.92
N LYS A 122 -3.99 12.24 -5.79
CA LYS A 122 -4.43 13.13 -6.88
C LYS A 122 -3.35 13.31 -7.96
N ASP A 123 -2.10 13.33 -7.54
CA ASP A 123 -0.96 13.71 -8.36
C ASP A 123 0.31 12.95 -7.93
N MET A 124 1.46 13.29 -8.56
CA MET A 124 2.75 12.66 -8.26
C MET A 124 3.23 12.99 -6.85
N GLU A 125 2.96 14.20 -6.36
CA GLU A 125 3.41 14.65 -5.05
C GLU A 125 2.74 13.83 -3.94
N GLY A 126 1.40 13.69 -4.00
CA GLY A 126 0.68 12.82 -3.09
C GLY A 126 1.09 11.35 -3.24
N LEU A 127 1.34 10.88 -4.47
CA LEU A 127 1.80 9.51 -4.68
C LEU A 127 3.16 9.25 -4.03
N THR A 128 4.15 10.12 -4.24
CA THR A 128 5.49 9.98 -3.67
C THR A 128 5.42 10.03 -2.14
N SER A 129 4.65 10.98 -1.57
CA SER A 129 4.44 11.04 -0.12
C SER A 129 3.74 9.78 0.45
N GLY A 130 2.79 9.23 -0.30
CA GLY A 130 2.15 7.96 0.04
C GLY A 130 3.11 6.76 0.00
N ILE A 131 4.03 6.74 -0.97
CA ILE A 131 5.08 5.71 -1.08
C ILE A 131 6.12 5.87 0.03
N ASP A 132 6.48 7.09 0.42
CA ASP A 132 7.32 7.37 1.61
C ASP A 132 6.66 6.85 2.89
N THR A 133 5.36 7.06 3.03
CA THR A 133 4.60 6.55 4.19
C THR A 133 4.54 5.02 4.20
N LEU A 134 4.42 4.38 3.03
CA LEU A 134 4.48 2.92 2.93
C LEU A 134 5.86 2.36 3.27
N ASP A 135 6.92 3.07 2.89
CA ASP A 135 8.30 2.72 3.22
C ASP A 135 8.51 2.67 4.73
N ASP A 136 8.03 3.70 5.46
CA ASP A 136 8.05 3.75 6.93
C ASP A 136 7.26 2.59 7.56
N ILE A 137 6.05 2.31 7.04
CA ILE A 137 5.18 1.21 7.53
C ILE A 137 5.85 -0.15 7.34
N PHE A 138 6.40 -0.41 6.14
CA PHE A 138 7.04 -1.69 5.85
C PHE A 138 8.33 -1.85 6.65
N THR A 139 9.14 -0.80 6.77
CA THR A 139 10.38 -0.84 7.59
C THR A 139 10.08 -1.23 9.02
N GLN A 140 9.13 -0.55 9.68
CA GLN A 140 8.73 -0.88 11.05
C GLN A 140 8.14 -2.29 11.18
N THR A 141 7.40 -2.73 10.16
CA THR A 141 6.85 -4.09 10.12
C THR A 141 7.98 -5.13 10.03
N PHE A 142 8.97 -4.94 9.16
CA PHE A 142 10.07 -5.88 9.01
C PHE A 142 11.02 -5.89 10.21
N GLU A 143 11.33 -4.73 10.78
CA GLU A 143 12.14 -4.61 11.99
C GLU A 143 11.52 -5.39 13.16
N LEU A 144 10.20 -5.26 13.34
CA LEU A 144 9.45 -6.02 14.35
C LEU A 144 9.59 -7.54 14.15
N TYR A 145 9.48 -8.01 12.91
CA TYR A 145 9.59 -9.42 12.59
C TYR A 145 11.03 -9.96 12.81
N ILE A 146 12.05 -9.15 12.52
CA ILE A 146 13.46 -9.48 12.81
C ILE A 146 13.70 -9.53 14.32
N GLU A 147 13.25 -8.53 15.08
CA GLU A 147 13.40 -8.47 16.53
C GLU A 147 12.83 -9.71 17.23
N GLN A 148 11.77 -10.27 16.65
CA GLN A 148 11.07 -11.44 17.18
C GLN A 148 11.60 -12.77 16.66
N ASN A 149 12.54 -12.75 15.71
CA ASN A 149 13.08 -13.92 15.03
C ASN A 149 11.99 -14.84 14.45
N ASP A 150 10.93 -14.22 13.91
CA ASP A 150 9.68 -14.89 13.51
C ASP A 150 9.39 -14.66 12.01
N LEU A 151 10.34 -15.03 11.16
CA LEU A 151 10.14 -15.03 9.72
C LEU A 151 9.26 -16.23 9.34
N GLU A 152 7.94 -16.08 9.54
CA GLU A 152 6.90 -16.97 9.03
C GLU A 152 6.89 -16.97 7.47
N ASP A 153 6.08 -17.85 6.86
CA ASP A 153 5.82 -17.84 5.41
C ASP A 153 5.19 -16.53 4.90
N TYR A 154 4.67 -15.70 5.81
CA TYR A 154 3.98 -14.45 5.51
C TYR A 154 4.21 -13.39 6.61
N ILE A 155 4.05 -12.13 6.22
CA ILE A 155 4.24 -10.95 7.07
C ILE A 155 2.87 -10.31 7.34
N LYS A 156 2.56 -9.99 8.59
CA LYS A 156 1.26 -9.43 8.99
C LYS A 156 1.37 -7.91 9.02
N ILE A 157 0.54 -7.23 8.25
CA ILE A 157 0.39 -5.78 8.29
C ILE A 157 -0.92 -5.46 8.99
N LYS A 158 -0.86 -4.57 10.00
CA LYS A 158 -2.06 -4.14 10.74
C LYS A 158 -3.05 -3.50 9.76
N ARG A 159 -4.35 -3.71 9.94
CA ARG A 159 -5.34 -2.99 9.14
C ARG A 159 -5.43 -1.54 9.58
N PHE A 160 -5.43 -0.65 8.60
CA PHE A 160 -5.53 0.77 8.83
C PHE A 160 -6.20 1.49 7.66
N LYS A 161 -6.67 2.70 7.95
CA LYS A 161 -6.99 3.74 6.98
C LYS A 161 -6.19 4.97 7.37
N LEU A 162 -5.51 5.58 6.41
CA LEU A 162 -4.66 6.74 6.63
C LEU A 162 -4.91 7.76 5.53
N PHE A 163 -5.15 9.00 5.93
CA PHE A 163 -5.25 10.13 5.02
C PHE A 163 -4.23 11.19 5.43
N ASN A 164 -3.48 11.70 4.45
CA ASN A 164 -2.51 12.75 4.69
C ASN A 164 -2.30 13.63 3.45
N CYS A 165 -1.64 14.78 3.63
CA CYS A 165 -1.19 15.63 2.54
C CYS A 165 0.21 16.16 2.82
N THR A 166 0.98 16.42 1.76
CA THR A 166 2.16 17.28 1.84
C THR A 166 1.72 18.67 2.31
N GLU A 167 2.44 19.24 3.28
CA GLU A 167 2.25 20.61 3.76
C GLU A 167 3.13 21.59 3.00
#